data_AF-A0A7S3FE61-F1
#
_entry.id   AF-A0A7S3FE61-F1
#
_cell.length_a   1.000
_cell.length_b   1.000
_cell.length_c   1.000
_cell.angle_alpha   90.00
_cell.angle_beta   90.00
_cell.angle_gamma   90.00
#
_symmetry.space_group_name_H-M   'P 1'
#
loop_
_entity.id
_entity.type
_entity.pdbx_description
1 polymer ?
#
loop_
_entity_poly.entity_id
_entity_poly.type
_entity_poly.pdbx_seq_one_letter_code
_entity_poly.pdbx_strand_id
1 'polypeptide(L)'
;RRLLLQLDAMFGSASDPTPATSSCDGYVVKDWADHPFTYGAYSHPTVGADGVRQALASPVHGVLLFAGEATHEAINPCLQGAMETGEKAAGLALELLAEVGSQPAAGSRSRL
;
A
#
# COMPACT_ATOMS: atom_id res chain seq x y z
N ARG A 1 10.43 5.55 25.96
CA ARG A 1 10.35 5.24 27.42
C ARG A 1 8.94 4.92 27.93
N ARG A 2 7.87 5.62 27.50
CA ARG A 2 6.49 5.32 27.97
C ARG A 2 6.07 3.85 27.76
N LEU A 3 6.41 3.28 26.60
CA LEU A 3 6.19 1.86 26.31
C LEU A 3 6.81 0.94 27.38
N LEU A 4 8.07 1.15 27.74
CA LEU A 4 8.75 0.33 28.73
C LEU A 4 8.10 0.42 30.11
N LEU A 5 7.65 1.63 30.52
CA LEU A 5 6.92 1.78 31.77
C LEU A 5 5.58 1.03 31.76
N GLN A 6 4.88 1.01 30.62
CA GLN A 6 3.64 0.24 30.48
C GLN A 6 3.92 -1.26 30.54
N LEU A 7 4.99 -1.73 29.90
CA LEU A 7 5.41 -3.13 29.95
C LEU A 7 5.85 -3.53 31.37
N ASP A 8 6.60 -2.68 32.07
CA ASP A 8 6.95 -2.90 33.48
C ASP A 8 5.70 -2.95 34.37
N ALA A 9 4.70 -2.10 34.11
CA ALA A 9 3.44 -2.14 34.86
C ALA A 9 2.61 -3.41 34.57
N MET A 10 2.71 -3.97 33.35
CA MET A 10 1.99 -5.19 32.95
C MET A 10 2.67 -6.47 33.44
N PHE A 11 4.01 -6.51 33.39
CA PHE A 11 4.80 -7.71 33.59
C PHE A 11 5.67 -7.69 34.84
N GLY A 12 5.76 -6.55 35.53
CA GLY A 12 6.49 -6.39 36.78
C GLY A 12 5.89 -7.21 37.91
N SER A 13 6.76 -7.66 38.80
CA SER A 13 6.43 -8.41 40.00
C SER A 13 7.11 -7.80 41.22
N ALA A 14 6.78 -8.29 42.42
CA ALA A 14 7.45 -7.84 43.64
C ALA A 14 8.97 -8.12 43.64
N SER A 15 9.40 -9.21 43.00
CA SER A 15 10.81 -9.61 42.90
C SER A 15 11.57 -8.96 41.74
N ASP A 16 10.86 -8.55 40.69
CA ASP A 16 11.42 -7.83 39.55
C ASP A 16 10.39 -6.79 39.06
N PRO A 17 10.46 -5.54 39.55
CA PRO A 17 9.45 -4.53 39.25
C PRO A 17 9.63 -3.87 37.88
N THR A 18 10.80 -4.03 37.23
CA THR A 18 11.10 -3.35 35.96
C THR A 18 11.71 -4.29 34.90
N PRO A 19 11.08 -5.46 34.62
CA PRO A 19 11.66 -6.50 33.77
C PRO A 19 11.85 -6.05 32.31
N ALA A 20 10.97 -5.19 31.79
CA ALA A 20 11.06 -4.70 30.43
C ALA A 20 12.12 -3.61 30.29
N THR A 21 12.23 -2.71 31.28
CA THR A 21 13.28 -1.70 31.28
C THR A 21 14.67 -2.32 31.45
N SER A 22 14.83 -3.31 32.33
CA SER A 22 16.13 -3.96 32.59
C SER A 22 16.60 -4.83 31.42
N SER A 23 15.67 -5.38 30.62
CA SER A 23 15.98 -6.26 29.48
C SER A 23 15.99 -5.56 28.12
N CYS A 24 15.77 -4.24 28.05
CA CYS A 24 15.69 -3.54 26.77
C CYS A 24 17.08 -3.17 26.22
N ASP A 25 17.53 -3.91 25.21
CA ASP A 25 18.82 -3.65 24.54
C ASP A 25 18.75 -2.52 23.47
N GLY A 26 17.55 -2.18 22.99
CA GLY A 26 17.36 -1.14 21.99
C GLY A 26 15.94 -1.13 21.40
N TYR A 27 15.60 -0.06 20.69
CA TYR A 27 14.32 0.05 20.00
C TYR A 27 14.41 1.01 18.81
N VAL A 28 13.49 0.84 17.85
CA VAL A 28 13.26 1.78 16.75
C VAL A 28 11.79 2.18 16.77
N VAL A 29 11.54 3.48 16.61
CA VAL A 29 10.19 4.01 16.40
C VAL A 29 10.13 4.55 14.99
N LYS A 30 9.11 4.14 14.23
CA LYS A 30 8.88 4.61 12.87
C LYS A 30 7.56 5.35 12.79
N ASP A 31 7.64 6.61 12.38
CA ASP A 31 6.49 7.34 11.87
C ASP A 31 6.34 7.02 10.37
N TRP A 32 5.28 6.31 10.03
CA TRP A 32 4.97 5.97 8.64
C TRP A 32 4.24 7.09 7.91
N ALA A 33 3.56 7.97 8.64
CA ALA A 33 2.87 9.13 8.09
C ALA A 33 3.87 10.20 7.61
N ASP A 34 4.98 10.37 8.33
CA ASP A 34 6.05 11.30 7.96
C ASP A 34 7.07 10.71 6.97
N HIS A 35 6.91 9.46 6.55
CA HIS A 35 7.85 8.83 5.63
C HIS A 35 7.58 9.29 4.18
N PRO A 36 8.59 9.79 3.44
CA PRO A 36 8.43 10.55 2.19
C PRO A 36 7.91 9.74 0.99
N PHE A 37 7.75 8.43 1.14
CA PHE A 37 7.27 7.55 0.07
C PHE A 37 6.01 6.76 0.43
N THR A 38 5.59 6.77 1.70
CA THR A 38 4.42 5.99 2.14
C THR A 38 3.30 6.88 2.66
N TYR A 39 3.61 8.02 3.29
CA TYR A 39 2.63 9.00 3.77
C TYR A 39 1.54 8.43 4.69
N GLY A 40 1.77 7.25 5.26
CA GLY A 40 0.80 6.46 6.01
C GLY A 40 1.26 5.01 6.11
N ALA A 41 0.51 4.22 6.86
CA ALA A 41 0.74 2.78 6.97
C ALA A 41 0.04 2.05 5.81
N TYR A 42 -1.29 2.04 5.82
CA TYR A 42 -2.12 1.33 4.85
C TYR A 42 -3.44 2.06 4.63
N SER A 43 -4.08 1.82 3.48
CA SER A 43 -5.38 2.42 3.16
C SER A 43 -6.52 1.84 3.99
N HIS A 44 -7.51 2.66 4.36
CA HIS A 44 -8.75 2.18 4.98
C HIS A 44 -9.93 2.97 4.41
N PRO A 45 -11.13 2.37 4.33
CA PRO A 45 -12.31 3.13 3.92
C PRO A 45 -12.65 4.18 4.98
N THR A 46 -13.01 5.37 4.51
CA THR A 46 -13.59 6.45 5.32
C THR A 46 -15.09 6.53 5.05
N VAL A 47 -15.81 7.34 5.82
CA VAL A 47 -17.25 7.57 5.59
C VAL A 47 -17.46 8.10 4.17
N GLY A 48 -18.30 7.39 3.39
CA GLY A 48 -18.58 7.74 1.99
C GLY A 48 -17.55 7.25 0.96
N ALA A 49 -16.62 6.37 1.34
CA ALA A 49 -15.60 5.82 0.44
C ALA A 49 -16.09 4.68 -0.47
N ASP A 50 -17.40 4.42 -0.51
CA ASP A 50 -17.98 3.36 -1.34
C ASP A 50 -17.65 3.58 -2.82
N GLY A 51 -17.15 2.54 -3.48
CA GLY A 51 -16.74 2.58 -4.89
C GLY A 51 -15.42 3.32 -5.17
N VAL A 52 -14.80 4.00 -4.19
CA VAL A 52 -13.56 4.79 -4.42
C VAL A 52 -12.38 3.89 -4.80
N ARG A 53 -12.27 2.69 -4.20
CA ARG A 53 -11.21 1.73 -4.58
C ARG A 53 -11.37 1.22 -6.01
N GLN A 54 -12.61 0.95 -6.44
CA GLN A 54 -12.91 0.55 -7.81
C GLN A 54 -12.58 1.68 -8.81
N ALA A 55 -12.93 2.91 -8.46
CA ALA A 55 -12.57 4.08 -9.25
C ALA A 55 -11.05 4.26 -9.36
N LEU A 56 -10.31 4.11 -8.25
CA LEU A 56 -8.85 4.17 -8.24
C LEU A 56 -8.19 3.05 -9.07
N ALA A 57 -8.78 1.85 -9.06
CA ALA A 57 -8.28 0.70 -9.83
C ALA A 57 -8.54 0.82 -11.35
N SER A 58 -9.35 1.79 -11.78
CA SER A 58 -9.76 1.92 -13.18
C SER A 58 -8.63 2.49 -14.05
N PRO A 59 -8.33 1.89 -15.22
CA PRO A 59 -7.36 2.44 -16.17
C PRO A 59 -7.73 3.84 -16.67
N VAL A 60 -6.72 4.68 -16.87
CA VAL A 60 -6.88 6.03 -17.44
C VAL A 60 -6.33 6.06 -18.87
N HIS A 61 -7.22 6.36 -19.82
CA HIS A 61 -6.93 6.47 -21.26
C HIS A 61 -6.22 5.26 -21.90
N GLY A 62 -6.33 4.07 -21.31
CA GLY A 62 -5.64 2.87 -21.80
C GLY A 62 -4.11 2.98 -21.77
N VAL A 63 -3.56 3.86 -20.92
CA VAL A 63 -2.11 4.09 -20.82
C VAL A 63 -1.63 4.04 -19.38
N LEU A 64 -2.41 4.61 -18.45
CA LEU A 64 -2.05 4.63 -17.03
C LEU A 64 -2.88 3.58 -16.27
N LEU A 65 -2.17 2.65 -15.63
CA LEU A 65 -2.72 1.55 -14.87
C LEU A 65 -2.32 1.69 -13.41
N PHE A 66 -3.21 1.34 -12.49
CA PHE A 66 -2.98 1.42 -11.05
C PHE A 66 -3.03 0.04 -10.40
N ALA A 67 -2.08 -0.20 -9.50
CA ALA A 67 -1.99 -1.40 -8.66
C ALA A 67 -1.57 -0.99 -7.24
N GLY A 68 -1.72 -1.90 -6.28
CA GLY A 68 -1.38 -1.69 -4.88
C GLY A 68 -2.52 -2.06 -3.94
N GLU A 69 -2.25 -2.12 -2.63
CA GLU A 69 -3.24 -2.53 -1.64
C GLU A 69 -4.47 -1.61 -1.62
N ALA A 70 -4.31 -0.35 -2.01
CA ALA A 70 -5.39 0.64 -2.09
C ALA A 70 -6.37 0.41 -3.26
N THR A 71 -5.99 -0.39 -4.27
CA THR A 71 -6.86 -0.66 -5.44
C THR A 71 -7.67 -1.95 -5.28
N HIS A 72 -7.46 -2.73 -4.21
CA HIS A 72 -8.21 -3.95 -3.99
C HIS A 72 -9.57 -3.68 -3.32
N GLU A 73 -10.66 -4.02 -3.99
CA GLU A 73 -12.02 -3.69 -3.55
C GLU A 73 -12.49 -4.52 -2.34
N ALA A 74 -12.20 -5.82 -2.33
CA ALA A 74 -12.79 -6.76 -1.37
C ALA A 74 -11.91 -7.15 -0.16
N ILE A 75 -10.60 -6.86 -0.20
CA ILE A 75 -9.64 -7.34 0.80
C ILE A 75 -9.12 -6.13 1.59
N ASN A 76 -9.00 -6.31 2.90
CA ASN A 76 -8.33 -5.36 3.78
C ASN A 76 -6.91 -5.10 3.27
N PRO A 77 -6.35 -3.89 3.46
CA PRO A 77 -5.04 -3.57 2.91
C PRO A 77 -3.97 -4.56 3.42
N CYS A 78 -3.45 -5.38 2.51
CA CYS A 78 -2.47 -6.39 2.82
C CYS A 78 -1.54 -6.63 1.63
N LEU A 79 -0.46 -7.38 1.90
CA LEU A 79 0.49 -7.78 0.87
C LEU A 79 -0.19 -8.53 -0.28
N GLN A 80 -1.11 -9.44 0.04
CA GLN A 80 -1.81 -10.26 -0.95
C GLN A 80 -2.64 -9.39 -1.90
N GLY A 81 -3.39 -8.42 -1.38
CA GLY A 81 -4.17 -7.50 -2.21
C GLY A 81 -3.29 -6.64 -3.13
N ALA A 82 -2.09 -6.26 -2.68
CA ALA A 82 -1.13 -5.56 -3.54
C ALA A 82 -0.57 -6.47 -4.65
N MET A 83 -0.30 -7.75 -4.35
CA MET A 83 0.18 -8.72 -5.33
C MET A 83 -0.88 -9.02 -6.39
N GLU A 84 -2.10 -9.34 -5.98
CA GLU A 84 -3.22 -9.67 -6.87
C GLU A 84 -3.57 -8.49 -7.80
N THR A 85 -3.59 -7.27 -7.28
CA THR A 85 -3.83 -6.07 -8.11
C THR A 85 -2.67 -5.78 -9.05
N GLY A 86 -1.43 -6.13 -8.67
CA GLY A 86 -0.26 -6.08 -9.55
C GLY A 86 -0.37 -7.04 -10.73
N GLU A 87 -0.77 -8.30 -10.47
CA GLU A 87 -1.01 -9.30 -11.51
C GLU A 87 -2.11 -8.85 -12.47
N LYS A 88 -3.22 -8.32 -11.94
CA LYS A 88 -4.31 -7.75 -12.74
C LYS A 88 -3.84 -6.61 -13.64
N ALA A 89 -3.08 -5.65 -13.09
CA ALA A 89 -2.56 -4.53 -13.87
C ALA A 89 -1.57 -4.98 -14.96
N ALA A 90 -0.73 -5.98 -14.67
CA ALA A 90 0.17 -6.58 -15.66
C ALA A 90 -0.60 -7.25 -16.81
N GLY A 91 -1.69 -7.99 -16.50
CA GLY A 91 -2.58 -8.57 -17.51
C GLY A 91 -3.17 -7.51 -18.44
N LEU A 92 -3.72 -6.44 -17.86
CA LEU A 92 -4.26 -5.30 -18.64
C LEU A 92 -3.19 -4.63 -19.51
N ALA A 93 -1.96 -4.50 -19.02
CA ALA A 93 -0.87 -3.93 -19.80
C ALA A 93 -0.54 -4.79 -21.03
N LEU A 94 -0.53 -6.12 -20.89
CA LEU A 94 -0.28 -7.03 -22.00
C LEU A 94 -1.38 -6.95 -23.05
N GLU A 95 -2.65 -6.87 -22.64
CA GLU A 95 -3.80 -6.69 -23.54
C GLU A 95 -3.67 -5.40 -24.34
N LEU A 96 -3.41 -4.27 -23.67
CA LEU A 96 -3.25 -2.96 -24.32
C LEU A 96 -2.06 -2.94 -25.30
N LEU A 97 -0.94 -3.56 -24.94
CA LEU A 97 0.22 -3.66 -25.83
C LEU A 97 -0.06 -4.52 -27.07
N ALA A 98 -0.84 -5.59 -26.92
CA ALA A 98 -1.25 -6.43 -28.04
C ALA A 98 -2.19 -5.68 -29.01
N GLU A 99 -3.09 -4.85 -28.47
CA GLU A 99 -3.97 -3.99 -29.28
C GLU A 99 -3.17 -2.95 -30.08
N VAL A 100 -2.21 -2.27 -29.45
CA VAL A 100 -1.32 -1.31 -30.12
C VAL A 100 -0.51 -1.97 -31.24
N GLY A 101 0.01 -3.18 -31.02
CA GLY A 101 0.73 -3.94 -32.05
C GLY A 101 -0.14 -4.42 -33.22
N SER A 102 -1.46 -4.49 -33.01
CA SER A 102 -2.43 -4.94 -34.02
C SER A 102 -3.02 -3.78 -34.84
N GLN A 103 -2.80 -2.53 -34.44
CA GLN A 103 -3.20 -1.35 -35.22
C GLN A 103 -2.18 -1.10 -36.35
N PRO A 104 -2.60 -0.99 -37.62
CA PRO A 104 -1.68 -0.63 -38.71
C PRO A 104 -1.10 0.75 -38.43
N ALA A 105 0.20 0.93 -38.69
CA ALA A 105 0.91 2.19 -38.47
C ALA A 105 0.16 3.37 -39.11
N ALA A 106 -0.60 4.11 -38.30
CA ALA A 106 -1.27 5.32 -38.74
C ALA A 106 -0.19 6.34 -39.10
N GLY A 107 -0.23 6.76 -40.37
CA GLY A 107 0.83 7.48 -41.06
C GLY A 107 1.39 8.70 -40.33
N SER A 108 2.68 8.94 -40.63
CA SER A 108 3.43 10.19 -40.50
C SER A 108 2.63 11.36 -39.93
N ARG A 109 2.79 11.63 -38.62
CA ARG A 109 2.50 12.96 -38.10
C ARG A 109 3.55 13.92 -38.63
N SER A 110 3.16 14.72 -39.63
CA SER A 110 3.92 15.87 -40.12
C SER A 110 4.27 16.76 -38.92
N ARG A 111 5.57 16.96 -38.67
CA ARG A 111 6.05 17.93 -37.69
C ARG A 111 5.77 19.33 -38.24
N LEU A 112 5.11 20.17 -37.45
CA LEU A 112 5.27 21.62 -37.52
C LEU A 112 6.49 22.01 -36.68
#